data_AF-A0A2N1YJV6-F1
#
_entry.id   AF-A0A2N1YJV6-F1
#
_cell.length_a   1.000
_cell.length_b   1.000
_cell.length_c   1.000
_cell.angle_alpha   90.00
_cell.angle_beta   90.00
_cell.angle_gamma   90.00
#
_symmetry.space_group_name_H-M   'P 1'
#
loop_
_entity.id
_entity.type
_entity.pdbx_description
1 polymer ?
#
loop_
_entity_poly.entity_id
_entity_poly.type
_entity_poly.pdbx_seq_one_letter_code
_entity_poly.pdbx_strand_id
1 'polypeptide(L)'
;MTDEQIRAFLDVQPEAGESADYHALLRAYRSLRVDDFARFLHFFHSSGRNLLATDTKGRPFTDLLAQHRQGAEYLHVMKSMPKDRP
;
A
#
# COMPACT_ATOMS: atom_id res chain seq x y z
N MET A 1 -3.23 14.98 2.83
CA MET A 1 -2.77 14.89 4.24
C MET A 1 -1.38 15.51 4.36
N THR A 2 -0.82 15.73 5.55
CA THR A 2 0.61 16.08 5.67
C THR A 2 1.49 14.83 5.54
N ASP A 3 2.79 15.00 5.27
CA ASP A 3 3.70 13.85 5.15
C ASP A 3 3.84 13.06 6.45
N GLU A 4 3.80 13.74 7.60
CA GLU A 4 3.85 13.10 8.91
C GLU A 4 2.64 12.20 9.12
N GLN A 5 1.45 12.68 8.74
CA GLN A 5 0.22 11.91 8.81
C GLN A 5 0.24 10.71 7.86
N ILE A 6 0.84 10.87 6.67
CA ILE A 6 0.98 9.77 5.70
C ILE A 6 1.98 8.72 6.22
N ARG A 7 3.11 9.14 6.79
CA ARG A 7 4.12 8.21 7.33
C ARG A 7 3.59 7.41 8.53
N ALA A 8 2.66 7.95 9.31
CA ALA A 8 2.02 7.21 10.40
C ALA A 8 1.31 5.93 9.94
N PHE A 9 0.95 5.82 8.65
CA PHE A 9 0.41 4.57 8.07
C PHE A 9 1.47 3.47 7.91
N LEU A 10 2.77 3.77 8.03
CA LEU A 10 3.82 2.76 8.02
C LEU A 10 3.84 1.96 9.33
N ASP A 11 3.46 2.58 10.44
CA ASP A 11 3.56 2.00 11.79
C ASP A 11 2.31 1.21 12.23
N VAL A 12 1.31 1.10 11.36
CA VAL A 12 0.08 0.37 11.65
C VAL A 12 0.37 -1.11 11.88
N GLN A 13 -0.21 -1.65 12.95
CA GLN A 13 0.02 -3.04 13.34
C GLN A 13 -1.04 -3.95 12.71
N PRO A 14 -0.62 -5.00 11.99
CA PRO A 14 -1.55 -6.01 11.48
C PRO A 14 -2.14 -6.84 12.63
N GLU A 15 -3.24 -7.54 12.35
CA GLU A 15 -3.66 -8.65 13.20
C GLU A 15 -2.66 -9.81 13.13
N ALA A 16 -2.69 -10.68 14.14
CA ALA A 16 -1.78 -11.82 14.21
C ALA A 16 -1.92 -12.73 12.98
N GLY A 17 -0.81 -12.94 12.26
CA GLY A 17 -0.77 -13.79 11.06
C GLY A 17 -1.02 -13.07 9.74
N GLU A 18 -1.34 -11.76 9.75
CA GLU A 18 -1.40 -10.96 8.53
C GLU A 18 -0.03 -10.33 8.19
N SER A 19 0.21 -10.11 6.89
CA SER A 19 1.37 -9.34 6.45
C SER A 19 1.23 -7.88 6.87
N ALA A 20 2.20 -7.38 7.64
CA ALA A 20 2.27 -5.97 8.01
C ALA A 20 2.27 -5.04 6.79
N ASP A 21 2.93 -5.47 5.71
CA ASP A 21 3.04 -4.72 4.46
C ASP A 21 1.71 -4.65 3.72
N TYR A 22 1.01 -5.78 3.62
CA TYR A 22 -0.32 -5.82 3.02
C TYR A 22 -1.33 -5.00 3.83
N HIS A 23 -1.27 -5.12 5.16
CA HIS A 23 -2.15 -4.39 6.06
C HIS A 23 -1.96 -2.86 5.93
N ALA A 24 -0.72 -2.40 5.89
CA ALA A 24 -0.41 -0.99 5.69
C ALA A 24 -0.88 -0.46 4.31
N LEU A 25 -0.66 -1.21 3.23
CA LEU A 25 -1.17 -0.89 1.89
C LEU A 25 -2.71 -0.77 1.88
N LEU A 26 -3.39 -1.73 2.50
CA LEU A 26 -4.85 -1.75 2.59
C LEU A 26 -5.38 -0.57 3.42
N ARG A 27 -4.73 -0.25 4.54
CA ARG A 27 -5.12 0.86 5.42
C ARG A 27 -4.93 2.20 4.73
N ALA A 28 -3.81 2.39 4.02
CA ALA A 28 -3.53 3.57 3.22
C ALA A 28 -4.55 3.71 2.08
N TYR A 29 -4.82 2.67 1.30
CA TYR A 29 -5.82 2.71 0.22
C TYR A 29 -7.23 3.10 0.69
N ARG A 30 -7.64 2.62 1.86
CA ARG A 30 -8.96 2.94 2.44
C ARG A 30 -9.08 4.37 2.98
N SER A 31 -7.95 5.04 3.23
CA SER A 31 -7.91 6.30 3.98
C SER A 31 -7.38 7.48 3.17
N LEU A 32 -6.46 7.23 2.25
CA LEU A 32 -5.76 8.24 1.46
C LEU A 32 -6.43 8.43 0.11
N ARG A 33 -6.38 9.66 -0.41
CA ARG A 33 -6.66 9.94 -1.82
C ARG A 33 -5.51 9.44 -2.69
N VAL A 34 -5.72 9.28 -3.99
CA VAL A 34 -4.71 8.75 -4.92
C VAL A 34 -3.36 9.50 -4.85
N ASP A 35 -3.38 10.84 -4.77
CA ASP A 35 -2.17 11.65 -4.69
C ASP A 35 -1.41 11.43 -3.37
N ASP A 36 -2.13 11.36 -2.24
CA ASP A 36 -1.55 11.05 -0.93
C ASP A 36 -1.05 9.60 -0.88
N PHE A 37 -1.73 8.68 -1.55
CA PHE A 37 -1.34 7.28 -1.66
C PHE A 37 -0.05 7.11 -2.48
N ALA A 38 0.14 7.88 -3.56
CA ALA A 38 1.40 7.88 -4.30
C ALA A 38 2.58 8.29 -3.41
N ARG A 39 2.41 9.34 -2.60
CA ARG A 39 3.42 9.75 -1.60
C ARG A 39 3.66 8.68 -0.55
N PHE A 40 2.60 8.03 -0.07
CA PHE A 40 2.72 6.88 0.84
C PHE A 40 3.57 5.77 0.24
N LEU A 41 3.33 5.37 -1.01
CA LEU A 41 4.10 4.31 -1.66
C LEU A 41 5.60 4.64 -1.75
N HIS A 42 5.96 5.90 -1.96
CA HIS A 42 7.37 6.31 -1.94
C HIS A 42 8.00 6.13 -0.55
N PHE A 43 7.33 6.53 0.53
CA PHE A 43 7.84 6.29 1.90
C PHE A 43 7.85 4.80 2.24
N PHE A 44 6.83 4.06 1.81
CA PHE A 44 6.71 2.63 2.01
C PHE A 44 7.85 1.87 1.32
N HIS A 45 8.10 2.14 0.04
CA HIS A 45 9.22 1.55 -0.69
C HIS A 45 10.55 1.94 -0.05
N SER A 46 10.79 3.23 0.19
CA SER A 46 12.03 3.74 0.79
C SER A 46 12.33 3.19 2.19
N SER A 47 11.32 2.70 2.92
CA SER A 47 11.50 2.03 4.22
C SER A 47 11.80 0.53 4.09
N GLY A 48 12.09 0.05 2.88
CA GLY A 48 12.42 -1.34 2.60
C GLY A 48 11.21 -2.28 2.65
N ARG A 49 10.00 -1.76 2.49
CA ARG A 49 8.77 -2.58 2.57
C ARG A 49 8.40 -3.17 1.22
N ASN A 50 7.68 -4.29 1.24
CA ASN A 50 7.36 -5.06 0.05
C ASN A 50 6.05 -4.59 -0.61
N LEU A 51 6.16 -3.93 -1.76
CA LEU A 51 5.00 -3.48 -2.56
C LEU A 51 4.21 -4.65 -3.19
N LEU A 52 4.82 -5.83 -3.27
CA LEU A 52 4.20 -7.06 -3.78
C LEU A 52 3.62 -7.92 -2.64
N ALA A 53 3.42 -7.34 -1.45
CA ALA A 53 2.84 -8.06 -0.32
C ALA A 53 1.45 -8.62 -0.65
N THR A 54 1.17 -9.78 -0.08
CA THR A 54 -0.05 -10.55 -0.28
C THR A 54 -0.86 -10.66 0.99
N ASP A 55 -2.16 -10.93 0.85
CA ASP A 55 -3.02 -11.29 1.98
C ASP A 55 -2.68 -12.71 2.53
N THR A 56 -3.42 -13.14 3.55
CA THR A 56 -3.29 -14.47 4.17
C THR A 56 -3.57 -15.64 3.23
N LYS A 57 -4.14 -15.39 2.04
CA LYS A 57 -4.42 -16.39 1.00
C LYS A 57 -3.42 -16.31 -0.16
N GLY A 58 -2.37 -15.49 -0.04
CA GLY A 58 -1.38 -15.30 -1.10
C GLY A 58 -1.85 -14.42 -2.26
N ARG A 59 -2.95 -13.68 -2.10
CA ARG A 59 -3.44 -12.78 -3.15
C ARG A 59 -2.73 -11.43 -3.06
N PRO A 60 -2.14 -10.91 -4.16
CA PRO A 60 -1.43 -9.64 -4.14
C PRO A 60 -2.41 -8.48 -3.94
N PHE A 61 -1.91 -7.40 -3.35
CA PHE A 61 -2.72 -6.20 -3.12
C PHE A 61 -3.32 -5.61 -4.40
N THR A 62 -2.63 -5.74 -5.54
CA THR A 62 -3.13 -5.30 -6.85
C THR A 62 -4.41 -6.02 -7.29
N ASP A 63 -4.62 -7.28 -6.87
CA ASP A 63 -5.85 -8.02 -7.21
C ASP A 63 -7.06 -7.43 -6.51
N LEU A 64 -6.88 -6.96 -5.28
CA LEU A 64 -7.94 -6.27 -4.53
C LEU A 64 -8.31 -4.95 -5.21
N LEU A 65 -7.32 -4.17 -5.62
CA LEU A 65 -7.56 -2.91 -6.33
C LEU A 65 -8.28 -3.14 -7.68
N ALA A 66 -7.93 -4.20 -8.41
CA ALA A 66 -8.56 -4.50 -9.70
C ALA A 66 -10.06 -4.80 -9.61
N GLN A 67 -10.51 -5.31 -8.46
CA GLN A 67 -11.92 -5.62 -8.21
C GLN A 67 -12.74 -4.37 -7.82
N HIS A 68 -12.07 -3.28 -7.43
CA HIS A 68 -12.74 -2.09 -6.92
C HIS A 68 -12.94 -1.05 -8.03
N ARG A 69 -14.15 -0.47 -8.11
CA ARG A 69 -14.51 0.54 -9.13
C ARG A 69 -13.53 1.73 -9.17
N GLN A 70 -13.03 2.15 -8.01
CA GLN A 70 -12.08 3.27 -7.87
C GLN A 70 -10.62 2.80 -7.80
N GLY A 71 -10.35 1.50 -7.83
CA GLY A 71 -8.99 0.97 -7.69
C GLY A 71 -8.12 1.15 -8.93
N ALA A 72 -8.69 1.55 -10.08
CA ALA A 72 -7.95 1.76 -11.33
C ALA A 72 -6.86 2.84 -11.20
N GLU A 73 -7.16 3.95 -10.53
CA GLU A 73 -6.19 5.05 -10.32
C GLU A 73 -5.07 4.63 -9.36
N TYR A 74 -5.41 3.89 -8.30
CA TYR A 74 -4.42 3.35 -7.36
C TYR A 74 -3.54 2.27 -8.00
N LEU A 75 -4.11 1.42 -8.86
CA LEU A 75 -3.37 0.46 -9.66
C LEU A 75 -2.37 1.14 -10.60
N HIS A 76 -2.77 2.25 -11.20
CA HIS A 76 -1.88 3.02 -12.07
C HIS A 76 -0.67 3.51 -11.29
N VAL A 77 -0.89 4.12 -10.12
CA VAL A 77 0.17 4.58 -9.21
C VAL A 77 1.05 3.43 -8.72
N MET A 78 0.47 2.28 -8.36
CA MET A 78 1.27 1.11 -7.98
C MET A 78 2.15 0.59 -9.12
N LYS A 79 1.66 0.65 -10.37
CA LYS A 79 2.42 0.20 -11.55
C LYS A 79 3.57 1.13 -11.90
N SER A 80 3.52 2.41 -11.51
CA SER A 80 4.63 3.34 -11.69
C SER A 80 5.73 3.17 -10.65
N MET A 81 5.50 2.39 -9.59
CA MET A 81 6.50 2.13 -8.56
C MET A 81 7.49 1.03 -8.98
N PRO A 82 8.77 1.14 -8.58
CA PRO A 82 9.70 0.02 -8.64
C PRO A 82 9.15 -1.18 -7.86
N LYS A 83 9.35 -2.40 -8.38
CA LYS A 83 8.81 -3.64 -7.79
C LYS A 83 9.84 -4.42 -6.99
N ASP A 84 11.09 -3.99 -7.06
CA ASP A 84 12.21 -4.39 -6.22
C ASP A 84 12.13 -3.71 -4.85
N ARG A 85 12.80 -4.29 -3.85
CA ARG A 85 13.08 -3.61 -2.58
C ARG A 85 14.28 -2.67 -2.84
N PRO A 86 14.26 -1.40 -2.37
CA PRO A 86 15.39 -0.49 -2.57
C PRO A 86 16.67 -0.99 -1.88
#